data_AF-A0A1H8MJ63-F1
#
_entry.id   AF-A0A1H8MJ63-F1
#
_cell.length_a   1.000
_cell.length_b   1.000
_cell.length_c   1.000
_cell.angle_alpha   90.00
_cell.angle_beta   90.00
_cell.angle_gamma   90.00
#
_symmetry.space_group_name_H-M   'P 1'
#
loop_
_entity.id
_entity.type
_entity.pdbx_description
1 polymer ?
#
loop_
_entity_poly.entity_id
_entity_poly.type
_entity_poly.pdbx_seq_one_letter_code
_entity_poly.pdbx_strand_id
1 'polypeptide(L)'
;MMHCFKYFSLICFMFMGVSALADPVAPSSQCTIRDRNDTIVILVCAPGGNPESWRDAAQAACGSTLMCNAWIWDDPSKAPVKAPATDSDMPKGQAVAAIAIWVNDSNSLISLQRVR
;
A
#
# COMPACT_ATOMS: atom_id res chain seq x y z
N MET A 1 7.53 -69.91 1.20
CA MET A 1 7.69 -68.69 0.37
C MET A 1 7.85 -67.54 1.35
N MET A 2 8.90 -66.72 1.41
CA MET A 2 9.90 -66.31 0.44
C MET A 2 11.19 -65.93 1.15
N HIS A 3 12.30 -66.02 0.40
CA HIS A 3 13.67 -65.83 0.82
C HIS A 3 14.09 -64.36 0.97
N CYS A 4 15.10 -64.20 1.81
CA CYS A 4 16.02 -63.08 1.94
C CYS A 4 16.78 -62.80 0.62
N PHE A 5 16.93 -61.53 0.19
CA PHE A 5 18.19 -60.97 -0.34
C PHE A 5 18.07 -59.51 -0.82
N LYS A 6 18.94 -58.66 -0.23
CA LYS A 6 19.89 -57.70 -0.84
C LYS A 6 19.42 -56.56 -1.75
N TYR A 7 20.30 -55.56 -1.81
CA TYR A 7 20.29 -54.25 -2.49
C TYR A 7 19.69 -53.14 -1.61
N PHE A 8 20.43 -52.38 -0.81
CA PHE A 8 21.76 -51.77 -1.01
C PHE A 8 21.91 -51.08 -2.36
N SER A 9 21.37 -49.86 -2.44
CA SER A 9 21.95 -48.72 -3.17
C SER A 9 21.04 -47.53 -2.87
N LEU A 10 21.46 -46.61 -2.00
CA LEU A 10 22.10 -45.38 -2.47
C LEU A 10 21.45 -44.88 -3.77
N ILE A 11 20.62 -43.84 -3.68
CA ILE A 11 20.74 -42.62 -4.50
C ILE A 11 19.87 -41.54 -3.83
N CYS A 12 20.57 -40.53 -3.35
CA CYS A 12 20.17 -39.16 -3.07
C CYS A 12 18.67 -38.85 -3.02
N PHE A 13 18.15 -38.72 -1.80
CA PHE A 13 17.15 -37.70 -1.47
C PHE A 13 17.74 -36.31 -1.77
N MET A 14 17.73 -35.90 -3.04
CA MET A 14 18.02 -34.53 -3.44
C MET A 14 16.71 -33.73 -3.36
N PHE A 15 16.23 -33.51 -2.13
CA PHE A 15 15.35 -32.39 -1.85
C PHE A 15 16.24 -31.14 -1.92
N MET A 16 16.41 -30.57 -3.11
CA MET A 16 16.84 -29.17 -3.24
C MET A 16 15.69 -28.30 -2.72
N GLY A 17 15.62 -28.14 -1.41
CA GLY A 17 14.87 -27.08 -0.77
C GLY A 17 15.55 -25.76 -1.12
N VAL A 18 15.11 -25.13 -2.21
CA VAL A 18 15.36 -23.70 -2.41
C VAL A 18 14.53 -22.99 -1.35
N SER A 19 15.15 -22.69 -0.21
CA SER A 19 14.66 -21.67 0.70
C SER A 19 14.73 -20.36 -0.06
N ALA A 20 13.63 -19.99 -0.72
CA ALA A 20 13.39 -18.62 -1.09
C ALA A 20 13.53 -17.82 0.21
N LEU A 21 14.54 -16.96 0.28
CA LEU A 21 14.56 -15.86 1.21
C LEU A 21 13.34 -15.02 0.83
N ALA A 22 12.20 -15.30 1.44
CA ALA A 22 11.15 -14.32 1.55
C ALA A 22 11.77 -13.22 2.40
N ASP A 23 12.34 -12.21 1.75
CA ASP A 23 12.60 -10.94 2.38
C ASP A 23 11.31 -10.59 3.16
N PRO A 24 11.40 -10.30 4.46
CA PRO A 24 10.27 -9.71 5.13
C PRO A 24 10.00 -8.41 4.38
N VAL A 25 8.94 -8.39 3.57
CA VAL A 25 8.34 -7.16 3.08
C VAL A 25 7.97 -6.42 4.36
N ALA A 26 8.86 -5.52 4.78
CA ALA A 26 8.62 -4.66 5.91
C ALA A 26 7.28 -3.97 5.60
N PRO A 27 6.30 -3.98 6.51
CA PRO A 27 5.08 -3.21 6.30
C PRO A 27 5.47 -1.74 6.39
N SER A 28 5.91 -1.17 5.27
CA SER A 28 6.25 0.23 5.13
C SER A 28 5.02 1.00 4.64
N SER A 29 3.84 0.64 5.11
CA SER A 29 2.73 1.59 5.16
C SER A 29 3.01 2.59 6.28
N GLN A 30 4.06 3.42 6.10
CA GLN A 30 4.39 4.58 6.93
C GLN A 30 3.34 5.70 6.76
N CYS A 31 2.09 5.31 6.49
CA CYS A 31 0.95 6.17 6.22
C CYS A 31 -0.03 6.03 7.37
N THR A 32 -0.40 7.16 7.96
CA THR A 32 -1.39 7.23 9.03
C THR A 32 -2.63 7.95 8.53
N ILE A 33 -3.81 7.42 8.86
CA ILE A 33 -5.08 8.13 8.65
C ILE A 33 -5.13 9.30 9.64
N ARG A 34 -5.14 10.52 9.12
CA ARG A 34 -5.28 11.72 9.96
C ARG A 34 -6.73 12.02 10.29
N ASP A 35 -7.61 11.91 9.30
CA ASP A 35 -9.05 12.10 9.43
C ASP A 35 -9.75 11.43 8.23
N ARG A 36 -11.02 11.08 8.38
CA ARG A 36 -11.82 10.50 7.31
C ARG A 36 -13.30 10.78 7.49
N ASN A 37 -14.03 10.73 6.39
CA ASN A 37 -15.48 10.58 6.35
C ASN A 37 -15.85 9.45 5.38
N ASP A 38 -17.09 9.43 4.92
CA ASP A 38 -17.60 8.37 4.03
C ASP A 38 -17.00 8.40 2.63
N THR A 39 -16.52 9.57 2.17
CA THR A 39 -16.06 9.80 0.79
C THR A 39 -14.58 10.11 0.68
N ILE A 40 -13.98 10.70 1.72
CA ILE A 40 -12.60 11.20 1.72
C ILE A 40 -11.84 10.61 2.91
N VAL A 41 -10.62 10.15 2.63
CA VAL A 41 -9.61 9.78 3.63
C VAL A 41 -8.40 10.70 3.48
N ILE A 42 -7.92 11.24 4.59
CA ILE A 42 -6.66 11.97 4.65
C ILE A 42 -5.57 11.04 5.16
N LEU A 43 -4.61 10.73 4.30
CA LEU A 43 -3.41 9.97 4.63
C LEU A 43 -2.20 10.89 4.72
N VAL A 44 -1.44 10.73 5.80
CA VAL A 44 -0.11 11.32 5.93
C VAL A 44 0.91 10.20 5.95
N CYS A 45 1.71 10.14 4.90
CA CYS A 45 2.80 9.19 4.74
C CYS A 45 4.14 9.83 5.13
N ALA A 46 5.10 9.02 5.55
CA ALA A 46 6.46 9.49 5.71
C ALA A 46 7.06 9.96 4.36
N PRO A 47 7.98 10.94 4.39
CA PRO A 47 8.66 11.41 3.18
C PRO A 47 9.50 10.30 2.55
N GLY A 48 9.59 10.31 1.22
CA GLY A 48 10.32 9.28 0.46
C GLY A 48 9.54 7.99 0.20
N GLY A 49 8.24 7.96 0.54
CA GLY A 49 7.34 6.90 0.11
C GLY A 49 7.26 6.78 -1.42
N ASN A 50 6.80 5.62 -1.89
CA ASN A 50 6.69 5.30 -3.31
C ASN A 50 5.23 5.01 -3.70
N PRO A 51 4.90 5.01 -5.00
CA PRO A 51 3.53 4.78 -5.47
C PRO A 51 2.90 3.45 -5.02
N GLU A 52 3.68 2.40 -4.81
CA GLU A 52 3.18 1.10 -4.33
C GLU A 52 2.72 1.20 -2.87
N SER A 53 3.57 1.74 -1.98
CA SER A 53 3.24 1.95 -0.57
C SER A 53 2.02 2.86 -0.36
N TRP A 54 1.87 3.88 -1.22
CA TRP A 54 0.73 4.79 -1.20
C TRP A 54 -0.57 4.11 -1.62
N ARG A 55 -0.50 3.27 -2.65
CA ARG A 55 -1.62 2.48 -3.13
C ARG A 55 -2.09 1.52 -2.04
N ASP A 56 -1.19 0.75 -1.47
CA ASP A 56 -1.52 -0.24 -0.44
C ASP A 56 -2.15 0.42 0.79
N ALA A 57 -1.60 1.54 1.25
CA ALA A 57 -2.15 2.29 2.36
C ALA A 57 -3.53 2.88 2.05
N ALA A 58 -3.73 3.41 0.85
CA ALA A 58 -5.00 3.96 0.41
C ALA A 58 -6.08 2.91 0.22
N GLN A 59 -5.74 1.77 -0.37
CA GLN A 59 -6.62 0.61 -0.49
C GLN A 59 -7.03 0.09 0.88
N ALA A 60 -6.08 -0.04 1.81
CA ALA A 60 -6.37 -0.46 3.17
C ALA A 60 -7.29 0.55 3.90
N ALA A 61 -7.11 1.85 3.65
CA ALA A 61 -7.93 2.88 4.29
C ALA A 61 -9.35 2.97 3.72
N CYS A 62 -9.50 2.82 2.40
CA CYS A 62 -10.79 2.83 1.71
C CYS A 62 -11.56 1.51 1.85
N GLY A 63 -10.86 0.37 1.96
CA GLY A 63 -11.47 -0.95 2.01
C GLY A 63 -12.37 -1.19 0.79
N SER A 64 -13.58 -1.71 1.05
CA SER A 64 -14.57 -2.00 0.01
C SER A 64 -15.49 -0.83 -0.33
N THR A 65 -15.25 0.37 0.21
CA THR A 65 -16.11 1.54 -0.05
C THR A 65 -15.80 2.11 -1.43
N LEU A 66 -16.71 1.93 -2.38
CA LEU A 66 -16.58 2.41 -3.76
C LEU A 66 -16.28 3.91 -3.82
N MET A 67 -17.19 4.72 -3.25
CA MET A 67 -17.03 6.17 -3.16
C MET A 67 -16.02 6.54 -2.06
N CYS A 68 -14.74 6.26 -2.27
CA CYS A 68 -13.66 6.62 -1.34
C CYS A 68 -12.45 7.13 -2.11
N ASN A 69 -12.05 8.36 -1.85
CA ASN A 69 -10.81 8.93 -2.35
C ASN A 69 -9.85 9.17 -1.19
N ALA A 70 -8.65 8.60 -1.27
CA ALA A 70 -7.62 8.81 -0.27
C ALA A 70 -6.61 9.84 -0.79
N TRP A 71 -6.58 11.01 -0.16
CA TRP A 71 -5.61 12.04 -0.45
C TRP A 71 -4.36 11.83 0.40
N ILE A 72 -3.20 12.00 -0.22
CA ILE A 72 -1.93 11.61 0.38
C ILE A 72 -1.01 12.82 0.47
N TRP A 73 -0.46 13.04 1.65
CA TRP A 73 0.59 14.02 1.91
C TRP A 73 1.82 13.33 2.50
N ASP A 74 3.00 13.87 2.25
CA ASP A 74 4.26 13.46 2.89
C ASP A 74 4.61 14.29 4.14
N ASP A 75 3.84 15.35 4.37
CA ASP A 75 4.06 16.33 5.42
C ASP A 75 2.74 16.61 6.16
N PRO A 76 2.63 16.27 7.46
CA PRO A 76 1.42 16.51 8.24
C PRO A 76 1.07 18.00 8.36
N SER A 77 2.02 18.92 8.25
CA SER A 77 1.72 20.36 8.31
C SER A 77 0.95 20.85 7.07
N LYS A 78 1.04 20.13 5.96
CA LYS A 78 0.41 20.47 4.67
C LYS A 78 -0.93 19.79 4.44
N ALA A 79 -1.22 18.72 5.19
CA ALA A 79 -2.51 18.03 5.12
C ALA A 79 -3.61 18.83 5.86
N PRO A 80 -4.88 18.73 5.44
CA PRO A 80 -6.00 19.21 6.21
C PRO A 80 -6.08 18.50 7.57
N VAL A 81 -6.60 19.19 8.58
CA VAL A 81 -6.90 18.59 9.88
C VAL A 81 -8.18 17.75 9.83
N LYS A 82 -9.09 18.10 8.92
CA LYS A 82 -10.40 17.44 8.73
C LYS A 82 -10.65 17.11 7.28
N ALA A 83 -11.21 15.92 7.05
CA ALA A 83 -11.64 15.48 5.74
C ALA A 83 -12.79 16.39 5.26
N PRO A 84 -12.65 17.06 4.11
CA PRO A 84 -13.75 17.80 3.51
C PRO A 84 -14.84 16.85 3.03
N ALA A 85 -16.07 17.35 2.85
CA ALA A 85 -17.20 16.52 2.43
C ALA A 85 -16.99 15.90 1.04
N THR A 86 -16.31 16.61 0.14
CA THR A 86 -16.00 16.16 -1.23
C THR A 86 -14.60 16.61 -1.65
N ASP A 87 -14.08 16.04 -2.74
CA ASP A 87 -12.81 16.47 -3.33
C ASP A 87 -12.82 17.95 -3.73
N SER A 88 -13.97 18.48 -4.16
CA SER A 88 -14.12 19.88 -4.58
C SER A 88 -14.00 20.86 -3.41
N ASP A 89 -14.25 20.39 -2.20
CA ASP A 89 -14.17 21.17 -0.96
C ASP A 89 -12.76 21.13 -0.35
N MET A 90 -11.80 20.43 -0.98
CA MET A 90 -10.42 20.39 -0.52
C MET A 90 -9.78 21.79 -0.58
N PRO A 91 -9.25 22.34 0.54
CA PRO A 91 -8.63 23.66 0.52
C PRO A 91 -7.49 23.73 -0.50
N LYS A 92 -7.54 24.71 -1.41
CA LYS A 92 -6.61 24.79 -2.56
C LYS A 92 -5.13 24.62 -2.20
N GLY A 93 -4.69 25.27 -1.11
CA GLY A 93 -3.30 25.16 -0.65
C GLY A 93 -2.91 23.74 -0.22
N GLN A 94 -3.84 23.01 0.39
CA GLN A 94 -3.64 21.63 0.84
C GLN A 94 -3.74 20.66 -0.35
N ALA A 95 -4.69 20.89 -1.27
CA ALA A 95 -4.81 20.11 -2.50
C ALA A 95 -3.52 20.18 -3.35
N VAL A 96 -2.94 21.37 -3.52
CA VAL A 96 -1.67 21.56 -4.25
C VAL A 96 -0.46 20.96 -3.54
N ALA A 97 -0.56 20.78 -2.23
CA ALA A 97 0.50 20.17 -1.42
C ALA A 97 0.41 18.65 -1.33
N ALA A 98 -0.71 18.05 -1.76
CA ALA A 98 -0.84 16.61 -1.81
C ALA A 98 0.12 16.04 -2.87
N ILE A 99 0.65 14.85 -2.60
CA ILE A 99 1.60 14.17 -3.47
C ILE A 99 0.91 13.15 -4.38
N ALA A 100 -0.24 12.63 -3.95
CA ALA A 100 -1.04 11.69 -4.72
C ALA A 100 -2.50 11.65 -4.24
N ILE A 101 -3.37 11.13 -5.10
CA ILE A 101 -4.77 10.82 -4.79
C ILE A 101 -5.05 9.39 -5.25
N TRP A 102 -5.56 8.55 -4.35
CA TRP A 102 -6.16 7.27 -4.68
C TRP A 102 -7.64 7.46 -4.98
N VAL A 103 -8.11 6.88 -6.10
CA VAL A 103 -9.52 6.87 -6.49
C VAL A 103 -10.01 5.43 -6.47
N ASN A 104 -10.70 5.03 -5.40
CA ASN A 104 -11.04 3.63 -5.13
C ASN A 104 -11.95 3.03 -6.21
N ASP A 105 -12.92 3.80 -6.71
CA ASP A 105 -13.81 3.41 -7.81
C ASP A 105 -13.06 2.93 -9.06
N SER A 106 -11.94 3.57 -9.38
CA SER A 106 -11.15 3.27 -10.59
C SER A 106 -9.91 2.41 -10.31
N ASN A 107 -9.65 2.06 -9.05
CA ASN A 107 -8.41 1.42 -8.61
C ASN A 107 -7.15 2.13 -9.10
N SER A 108 -7.19 3.46 -9.17
CA SER A 108 -6.13 4.28 -9.75
C SER A 108 -5.47 5.16 -8.70
N LEU A 109 -4.15 5.30 -8.82
CA LEU A 109 -3.35 6.25 -8.06
C LEU A 109 -2.89 7.36 -9.01
N ILE A 110 -3.30 8.59 -8.72
CA ILE A 110 -2.92 9.78 -9.48
C ILE A 110 -1.81 10.46 -8.72
N SER A 111 -0.60 10.47 -9.28
CA SER A 111 0.52 11.25 -8.75
C SER A 111 0.31 12.72 -9.08
N LEU A 112 0.44 13.60 -8.08
CA LEU A 112 0.29 15.04 -8.23
C LEU A 112 1.64 15.76 -8.38
N GLN A 113 2.71 15.01 -8.68
CA GLN A 113 4.04 15.58 -8.85
C GLN A 113 4.00 16.80 -9.79
N ARG A 114 4.54 17.91 -9.27
CA ARG A 114 4.63 19.16 -10.02
C ARG A 114 5.61 18.96 -11.17
N VAL A 115 5.13 19.12 -12.41
CA VAL A 115 6.00 19.22 -13.59
C VAL A 115 6.94 20.40 -13.35
N ARG A 116 8.23 20.12 -13.23
CA ARG A 116 9.28 21.13 -13.05
C ARG A 116 9.68 21.72 -14.40
#